data_AF-A0A1E4U1G5-F1
#
_entry.id   AF-A0A1E4U1G5-F1
#
_cell.length_a   1.000
_cell.length_b   1.000
_cell.length_c   1.000
_cell.angle_alpha   90.00
_cell.angle_beta   90.00
_cell.angle_gamma   90.00
#
_symmetry.space_group_name_H-M   'P 1'
#
loop_
_entity.id
_entity.type
_entity.pdbx_description
1 polymer ?
#
loop_
_entity_poly.entity_id
_entity_poly.type
_entity_poly.pdbx_seq_one_letter_code
_entity_poly.pdbx_strand_id
1 'polypeptide(L)'
;IPEVTPVPDSFDYKKAEPSVFRPFLQKNKDYRLSMGIRNLPSNDLFIIDKNYLKMTNIRAKIAEKCPEFAIFYHESSSESIREFYHYVLVYLQKRYPKYFYQIKGKEEYIYNSIRKEFLPISDLKLSVYELLKLLNCTITEDFVFLIKNNNDSSVYPNEYVHRGGAICAPGGLDSTDIFNKPISTIHEPVPGYFARLQISMNKFFDRLKPSSYIVRNNWFIQIAKIPRFFYFISYTDPEHEMSSKTIQPRQKILNPATVDFNKVFFRTEKQMFIRLPKTRTNMLLVKTYVTPLTTIRNQENLGQDLCDAIDGIKGEIRDYKGVDRWGECVKSYL
;
A
#
# COMPACT_ATOMS: atom_id res chain seq x y z
N ILE A 1 4.63 -19.30 -7.98
CA ILE A 1 3.70 -18.95 -6.86
C ILE A 1 4.31 -19.58 -5.62
N PRO A 2 4.43 -18.86 -4.48
CA PRO A 2 5.07 -19.37 -3.28
C PRO A 2 4.45 -20.68 -2.83
N GLU A 3 5.28 -21.53 -2.23
CA GLU A 3 4.75 -22.51 -1.31
C GLU A 3 4.26 -21.79 -0.04
N VAL A 4 3.02 -22.07 0.31
CA VAL A 4 2.34 -21.51 1.48
C VAL A 4 1.65 -22.63 2.23
N THR A 5 1.63 -22.49 3.55
CA THR A 5 0.93 -23.44 4.43
C THR A 5 -0.52 -22.98 4.59
N PRO A 6 -1.53 -23.84 4.36
CA PRO A 6 -2.91 -23.51 4.67
C PRO A 6 -3.07 -23.04 6.12
N VAL A 7 -3.98 -22.10 6.37
CA VAL A 7 -4.43 -21.82 7.74
C VAL A 7 -5.08 -23.08 8.34
N PRO A 8 -5.02 -23.28 9.67
CA PRO A 8 -5.77 -24.36 10.32
C PRO A 8 -7.27 -24.25 10.01
N ASP A 9 -8.00 -25.37 9.97
CA ASP A 9 -9.45 -25.38 9.70
C ASP A 9 -10.26 -24.56 10.73
N SER A 10 -9.72 -24.46 11.96
CA SER A 10 -10.25 -23.64 13.05
C SER A 10 -10.07 -22.13 12.84
N PHE A 11 -9.29 -21.71 11.83
CA PHE A 11 -9.10 -20.29 11.52
C PHE A 11 -10.45 -19.63 11.18
N ASP A 12 -10.67 -18.50 11.85
CA ASP A 12 -11.81 -17.63 11.65
C ASP A 12 -11.30 -16.21 11.40
N TYR A 13 -11.47 -15.74 10.17
CA TYR A 13 -10.99 -14.41 9.80
C TYR A 13 -11.58 -13.30 10.67
N LYS A 14 -12.81 -13.48 11.21
CA LYS A 14 -13.46 -12.49 12.07
C LYS A 14 -12.79 -12.35 13.44
N LYS A 15 -12.03 -13.37 13.87
CA LYS A 15 -11.27 -13.39 15.12
C LYS A 15 -9.78 -13.10 14.91
N ALA A 16 -9.32 -13.06 13.67
CA ALA A 16 -7.94 -12.75 13.34
C ALA A 16 -7.68 -11.25 13.51
N GLU A 17 -6.87 -10.89 14.50
CA GLU A 17 -6.48 -9.50 14.74
C GLU A 17 -5.48 -9.01 13.66
N PRO A 18 -5.58 -7.75 13.21
CA PRO A 18 -4.61 -7.20 12.28
C PRO A 18 -3.24 -7.08 12.93
N SER A 19 -2.18 -7.31 12.15
CA SER A 19 -0.81 -7.12 12.63
C SER A 19 -0.56 -5.68 13.07
N VAL A 20 0.16 -5.53 14.18
CA VAL A 20 0.56 -4.22 14.73
C VAL A 20 2.02 -3.98 14.42
N PHE A 21 2.33 -2.87 13.74
CA PHE A 21 3.69 -2.49 13.39
C PHE A 21 4.08 -1.19 14.11
N ARG A 22 5.21 -1.21 14.82
CA ARG A 22 5.78 -0.04 15.51
C ARG A 22 7.20 0.22 15.00
N PRO A 23 7.36 0.63 13.73
CA PRO A 23 8.68 0.85 13.14
C PRO A 23 9.48 1.99 13.79
N PHE A 24 8.86 2.75 14.71
CA PHE A 24 9.53 3.76 15.53
C PHE A 24 10.25 3.17 16.76
N LEU A 25 9.95 1.93 17.17
CA LEU A 25 10.66 1.24 18.25
C LEU A 25 12.02 0.70 17.75
N GLN A 26 12.90 1.61 17.35
CA GLN A 26 14.27 1.27 16.93
C GLN A 26 15.25 1.54 18.06
N LYS A 27 16.30 0.71 18.15
CA LYS A 27 17.37 0.90 19.14
C LYS A 27 18.09 2.25 18.99
N ASN A 28 18.13 2.80 17.79
CA ASN A 28 18.66 4.13 17.53
C ASN A 28 17.49 5.11 17.33
N LYS A 29 17.48 6.18 18.13
CA LYS A 29 16.44 7.22 18.09
C LYS A 29 16.61 8.16 16.90
N ASP A 30 17.81 8.28 16.32
CA ASP A 30 18.01 9.10 15.11
C ASP A 30 17.44 8.42 13.86
N TYR A 31 16.65 9.18 13.09
CA TYR A 31 16.14 8.70 11.81
C TYR A 31 17.27 8.44 10.82
N ARG A 32 17.32 7.22 10.27
CA ARG A 32 18.28 6.84 9.22
C ARG A 32 17.57 6.59 7.91
N LEU A 33 17.92 7.39 6.89
CA LEU A 33 17.48 7.17 5.53
C LEU A 33 18.16 5.90 4.98
N SER A 34 17.43 4.80 4.93
CA SER A 34 17.89 3.51 4.38
C SER A 34 16.72 2.77 3.73
N MET A 35 17.03 1.73 2.97
CA MET A 35 16.01 0.87 2.34
C MET A 35 15.16 0.11 3.38
N GLY A 36 15.67 -0.16 4.58
CA GLY A 36 14.92 -0.78 5.69
C GLY A 36 14.28 -2.14 5.36
N ILE A 37 14.82 -2.85 4.37
CA ILE A 37 14.27 -4.09 3.85
C ILE A 37 14.68 -5.31 4.69
N ARG A 38 13.78 -6.28 4.77
CA ARG A 38 13.99 -7.60 5.38
C ARG A 38 13.22 -8.67 4.61
N ASN A 39 13.53 -9.95 4.87
CA ASN A 39 12.78 -11.05 4.29
C ASN A 39 11.35 -11.09 4.86
N LEU A 40 10.39 -11.41 4.00
CA LEU A 40 9.00 -11.63 4.34
C LEU A 40 8.71 -13.15 4.25
N PRO A 41 8.18 -13.79 5.30
CA PRO A 41 7.67 -15.16 5.18
C PRO A 41 6.59 -15.23 4.10
N SER A 42 6.62 -16.25 3.24
CA SER A 42 5.67 -16.37 2.12
C SER A 42 4.21 -16.37 2.58
N ASN A 43 3.93 -16.97 3.74
CA ASN A 43 2.60 -17.04 4.36
C ASN A 43 2.01 -15.67 4.75
N ASP A 44 2.84 -14.61 4.79
CA ASP A 44 2.48 -13.27 5.24
C ASP A 44 2.28 -12.28 4.07
N LEU A 45 2.26 -12.76 2.83
CA LEU A 45 2.15 -11.92 1.64
C LEU A 45 0.75 -11.30 1.49
N PHE A 46 -0.30 -12.12 1.58
CA PHE A 46 -1.69 -11.66 1.63
C PHE A 46 -2.34 -12.15 2.92
N ILE A 47 -2.57 -11.21 3.85
CA ILE A 47 -3.11 -11.48 5.18
C ILE A 47 -4.60 -11.13 5.21
N ILE A 48 -5.43 -12.11 5.58
CA ILE A 48 -6.85 -11.92 5.86
C ILE A 48 -7.03 -11.83 7.36
N ASP A 49 -7.56 -10.70 7.81
CA ASP A 49 -7.90 -10.40 9.20
C ASP A 49 -9.37 -9.94 9.31
N LYS A 50 -9.83 -9.61 10.51
CA LYS A 50 -11.22 -9.22 10.77
C LYS A 50 -11.69 -8.02 9.94
N ASN A 51 -10.78 -7.19 9.44
CA ASN A 51 -11.09 -6.03 8.62
C ASN A 51 -11.23 -6.36 7.12
N TYR A 52 -10.90 -7.58 6.68
CA TYR A 52 -10.85 -7.94 5.25
C TYR A 52 -12.14 -7.58 4.50
N LEU A 53 -13.31 -7.98 5.01
CA LEU A 53 -14.59 -7.70 4.36
C LEU A 53 -14.89 -6.19 4.29
N LYS A 54 -14.60 -5.46 5.38
CA LYS A 54 -14.76 -3.99 5.42
C LYS A 54 -13.86 -3.32 4.40
N MET A 55 -12.58 -3.70 4.34
CA MET A 55 -11.60 -3.08 3.45
C MET A 55 -11.88 -3.37 1.99
N THR A 56 -12.20 -4.61 1.62
CA THR A 56 -12.56 -4.96 0.24
C THR A 56 -13.84 -4.26 -0.21
N ASN A 57 -14.83 -4.09 0.67
CA ASN A 57 -16.03 -3.30 0.36
C ASN A 57 -15.73 -1.81 0.15
N ILE A 58 -14.83 -1.22 0.93
CA ILE A 58 -14.36 0.16 0.71
C ILE A 58 -13.67 0.26 -0.66
N ARG A 59 -12.76 -0.67 -0.95
CA ARG A 59 -12.03 -0.71 -2.25
C ARG A 59 -12.98 -0.87 -3.43
N ALA A 60 -14.03 -1.68 -3.30
CA ALA A 60 -15.07 -1.81 -4.32
C ALA A 60 -15.79 -0.48 -4.58
N LYS A 61 -16.20 0.23 -3.51
CA LYS A 61 -16.83 1.56 -3.63
C LYS A 61 -15.90 2.58 -4.29
N ILE A 62 -14.59 2.56 -4.00
CA ILE A 62 -13.61 3.44 -4.63
C ILE A 62 -13.50 3.15 -6.13
N ALA A 63 -13.39 1.87 -6.51
CA ALA A 63 -13.32 1.46 -7.91
C ALA A 63 -14.62 1.70 -8.71
N GLU A 64 -15.74 1.86 -8.03
CA GLU A 64 -17.02 2.22 -8.62
C GLU A 64 -17.15 3.74 -8.79
N LYS A 65 -16.87 4.51 -7.73
CA LYS A 65 -17.10 5.96 -7.73
C LYS A 65 -15.99 6.77 -8.41
N CYS A 66 -14.75 6.32 -8.31
CA CYS A 66 -13.59 7.08 -8.76
C CYS A 66 -12.49 6.18 -9.36
N PRO A 67 -12.83 5.32 -10.34
CA PRO A 67 -11.87 4.40 -10.94
C PRO A 67 -10.63 5.09 -11.53
N GLU A 68 -10.80 6.28 -12.12
CA GLU A 68 -9.75 7.06 -12.80
C GLU A 68 -8.65 7.55 -11.86
N PHE A 69 -8.91 7.59 -10.55
CA PHE A 69 -7.93 7.95 -9.53
C PHE A 69 -7.38 6.74 -8.76
N ALA A 70 -7.98 5.57 -8.95
CA ALA A 70 -7.64 4.38 -8.16
C ALA A 70 -7.04 3.26 -9.00
N ILE A 71 -7.41 3.11 -10.27
CA ILE A 71 -7.04 1.98 -11.13
C ILE A 71 -6.38 2.51 -12.39
N PHE A 72 -5.15 2.03 -12.65
CA PHE A 72 -4.33 2.51 -13.75
C PHE A 72 -3.68 1.34 -14.46
N TYR A 73 -3.53 1.43 -15.78
CA TYR A 73 -2.68 0.52 -16.54
C TYR A 73 -2.22 1.11 -17.86
N HIS A 74 -1.04 0.68 -18.27
CA HIS A 74 -0.47 0.84 -19.59
C HIS A 74 -0.51 -0.53 -20.28
N GLU A 75 -0.65 -0.56 -21.60
CA GLU A 75 -0.77 -1.82 -22.38
C GLU A 75 0.37 -2.81 -22.12
N SER A 76 1.58 -2.32 -21.88
CA SER A 76 2.76 -3.14 -21.55
C SER A 76 2.64 -3.92 -20.24
N SER A 77 1.66 -3.60 -19.39
CA SER A 77 1.39 -4.31 -18.14
C SER A 77 0.35 -5.43 -18.25
N SER A 78 -0.29 -5.61 -19.41
CA SER A 78 -1.40 -6.55 -19.61
C SER A 78 -1.07 -7.97 -19.15
N GLU A 79 0.02 -8.55 -19.65
CA GLU A 79 0.45 -9.91 -19.26
C GLU A 79 0.85 -10.01 -17.79
N SER A 80 1.38 -8.92 -17.22
CA SER A 80 1.76 -8.90 -15.80
C SER A 80 0.53 -8.91 -14.90
N ILE A 81 -0.52 -8.17 -15.29
CA ILE A 81 -1.79 -8.11 -14.58
C ILE A 81 -2.48 -9.48 -14.61
N ARG A 82 -2.51 -10.13 -15.77
CA ARG A 82 -3.01 -11.49 -15.95
C ARG A 82 -2.30 -12.49 -15.05
N GLU A 83 -0.96 -12.47 -15.09
CA GLU A 83 -0.16 -13.33 -14.22
C GLU A 83 -0.42 -13.04 -12.73
N PHE A 84 -0.48 -11.77 -12.32
CA PHE A 84 -0.70 -11.41 -10.92
C PHE A 84 -2.10 -11.80 -10.43
N TYR A 85 -3.11 -11.68 -11.27
CA TYR A 85 -4.46 -12.18 -10.97
C TYR A 85 -4.43 -13.67 -10.66
N HIS A 86 -3.86 -14.48 -11.54
CA HIS A 86 -3.69 -15.92 -11.30
C HIS A 86 -2.86 -16.21 -10.05
N TYR A 87 -1.77 -15.45 -9.84
CA TYR A 87 -0.91 -15.57 -8.67
C TYR A 87 -1.69 -15.39 -7.36
N VAL A 88 -2.52 -14.33 -7.28
CA VAL A 88 -3.35 -14.03 -6.10
C VAL A 88 -4.39 -15.11 -5.87
N LEU A 89 -5.10 -15.54 -6.91
CA LEU A 89 -6.12 -16.58 -6.79
C LEU A 89 -5.57 -17.89 -6.23
N VAL A 90 -4.46 -18.39 -6.80
CA VAL A 90 -3.82 -19.62 -6.32
C VAL A 90 -3.27 -19.44 -4.91
N TYR A 91 -2.68 -18.27 -4.59
CA TYR A 91 -2.22 -18.00 -3.23
C TYR A 91 -3.37 -18.11 -2.24
N LEU A 92 -4.50 -17.44 -2.49
CA LEU A 92 -5.62 -17.38 -1.58
C LEU A 92 -6.30 -18.74 -1.44
N GLN A 93 -6.44 -19.51 -2.53
CA GLN A 93 -6.95 -20.87 -2.49
C GLN A 93 -6.08 -21.80 -1.65
N LYS A 94 -4.74 -21.71 -1.77
CA LYS A 94 -3.81 -22.53 -0.97
C LYS A 94 -3.74 -22.09 0.49
N ARG A 95 -3.67 -20.79 0.74
CA ARG A 95 -3.47 -20.23 2.09
C ARG A 95 -4.77 -20.25 2.91
N TYR A 96 -5.92 -20.03 2.27
CA TYR A 96 -7.24 -19.90 2.91
C TYR A 96 -8.30 -20.78 2.23
N PRO A 97 -8.09 -22.12 2.16
CA PRO A 97 -8.96 -23.02 1.39
C PRO A 97 -10.42 -23.06 1.88
N LYS A 98 -10.65 -22.78 3.17
CA LYS A 98 -11.99 -22.63 3.74
C LYS A 98 -12.79 -21.46 3.15
N TYR A 99 -12.09 -20.42 2.69
CA TYR A 99 -12.71 -19.19 2.21
C TYR A 99 -12.68 -19.02 0.71
N PHE A 100 -11.66 -19.59 0.05
CA PHE A 100 -11.44 -19.54 -1.39
C PHE A 100 -11.34 -20.95 -1.92
N TYR A 101 -12.39 -21.42 -2.59
CA TYR A 101 -12.48 -22.80 -3.08
C TYR A 101 -13.31 -22.87 -4.36
N GLN A 102 -13.07 -23.92 -5.16
CA GLN A 102 -13.93 -24.23 -6.31
C GLN A 102 -15.17 -24.99 -5.82
N ILE A 103 -16.33 -24.69 -6.44
CA ILE A 103 -17.57 -25.41 -6.19
C ILE A 103 -17.77 -26.42 -7.32
N LYS A 104 -18.23 -27.63 -6.99
CA LYS A 104 -18.57 -28.67 -7.98
C LYS A 104 -19.63 -28.15 -8.97
N GLY A 105 -19.38 -28.31 -10.27
CA GLY A 105 -20.20 -27.79 -11.35
C GLY A 105 -19.97 -26.30 -11.69
N LYS A 106 -18.96 -25.66 -11.08
CA LYS A 106 -18.49 -24.28 -11.36
C LYS A 106 -16.97 -24.22 -11.28
N GLU A 107 -16.30 -25.26 -11.76
CA GLU A 107 -14.85 -25.44 -11.66
C GLU A 107 -14.06 -24.31 -12.34
N GLU A 108 -14.67 -23.56 -13.26
CA GLU A 108 -14.08 -22.39 -13.91
C GLU A 108 -13.99 -21.15 -13.00
N TYR A 109 -14.49 -21.23 -11.76
CA TYR A 109 -14.47 -20.14 -10.76
C TYR A 109 -13.90 -20.56 -9.41
N ILE A 110 -13.18 -19.65 -8.75
CA ILE A 110 -12.93 -19.70 -7.31
C ILE A 110 -14.03 -18.90 -6.60
N TYR A 111 -14.72 -19.54 -5.68
CA TYR A 111 -15.71 -18.88 -4.84
C TYR A 111 -15.03 -18.25 -3.62
N ASN A 112 -15.17 -16.93 -3.48
CA ASN A 112 -14.80 -16.19 -2.27
C ASN A 112 -16.02 -16.13 -1.35
N SER A 113 -16.08 -17.04 -0.38
CA SER A 113 -17.22 -17.15 0.55
C SER A 113 -17.33 -15.98 1.53
N ILE A 114 -16.26 -15.22 1.77
CA ILE A 114 -16.30 -14.04 2.65
C ILE A 114 -17.12 -12.92 1.99
N ARG A 115 -16.91 -12.70 0.69
CA ARG A 115 -17.60 -11.68 -0.11
C ARG A 115 -18.83 -12.22 -0.85
N LYS A 116 -19.00 -13.54 -0.89
CA LYS A 116 -20.06 -14.27 -1.61
C LYS A 116 -20.04 -14.04 -3.11
N GLU A 117 -18.85 -14.03 -3.72
CA GLU A 117 -18.65 -13.75 -5.14
C GLU A 117 -17.82 -14.84 -5.84
N PHE A 118 -18.01 -14.98 -7.15
CA PHE A 118 -17.25 -15.90 -8.00
C PHE A 118 -16.15 -15.15 -8.74
N LEU A 119 -14.92 -15.65 -8.62
CA LEU A 119 -13.73 -15.12 -9.27
C LEU A 119 -13.37 -16.07 -10.43
N PRO A 120 -13.45 -15.65 -11.70
CA PRO A 120 -13.14 -16.52 -12.83
C PRO A 120 -11.66 -16.93 -12.80
N ILE A 121 -11.37 -18.22 -12.99
CA ILE A 121 -10.00 -18.73 -13.06
C ILE A 121 -9.37 -18.39 -14.40
N SER A 122 -10.16 -18.49 -15.48
CA SER A 122 -9.74 -18.07 -16.82
C SER A 122 -9.87 -16.55 -16.94
N ASP A 123 -8.75 -15.92 -17.24
CA ASP A 123 -8.65 -14.49 -17.48
C ASP A 123 -8.82 -14.13 -18.97
N LEU A 124 -8.80 -15.12 -19.87
CA LEU A 124 -8.77 -14.92 -21.33
C LEU A 124 -9.96 -14.13 -21.88
N LYS A 125 -11.12 -14.23 -21.22
CA LYS A 125 -12.35 -13.51 -21.61
C LYS A 125 -12.50 -12.15 -20.93
N LEU A 126 -11.62 -11.82 -19.99
CA LEU A 126 -11.66 -10.57 -19.24
C LEU A 126 -10.71 -9.55 -19.84
N SER A 127 -11.16 -8.30 -19.86
CA SER A 127 -10.30 -7.15 -20.11
C SER A 127 -9.32 -6.95 -18.95
N VAL A 128 -8.19 -6.29 -19.23
CA VAL A 128 -7.18 -5.94 -18.21
C VAL A 128 -7.78 -5.10 -17.09
N TYR A 129 -8.69 -4.19 -17.43
CA TYR A 129 -9.39 -3.34 -16.47
C TYR A 129 -10.29 -4.14 -15.52
N GLU A 130 -11.04 -5.12 -16.03
CA GLU A 130 -11.85 -6.02 -15.19
C GLU A 130 -10.99 -6.83 -14.23
N LEU A 131 -9.83 -7.32 -14.67
CA LEU A 131 -8.88 -8.03 -13.81
C LEU A 131 -8.36 -7.15 -12.67
N LEU A 132 -8.04 -5.89 -12.95
CA LEU A 132 -7.62 -4.93 -11.93
C LEU A 132 -8.75 -4.64 -10.93
N LYS A 133 -10.00 -4.51 -11.39
CA LYS A 133 -11.16 -4.35 -10.51
C LYS A 133 -11.35 -5.57 -9.60
N LEU A 134 -11.27 -6.77 -10.15
CA LEU A 134 -11.37 -8.01 -9.38
C LEU A 134 -10.23 -8.12 -8.35
N LEU A 135 -8.98 -7.87 -8.75
CA LEU A 135 -7.83 -7.82 -7.84
C LEU A 135 -8.07 -6.81 -6.70
N ASN A 136 -8.49 -5.60 -7.05
CA ASN A 136 -8.77 -4.51 -6.11
C ASN A 136 -9.83 -4.91 -5.06
N CYS A 137 -10.83 -5.70 -5.45
CA CYS A 137 -11.87 -6.19 -4.55
C CYS A 137 -11.48 -7.48 -3.81
N THR A 138 -10.43 -8.18 -4.27
CA THR A 138 -10.02 -9.49 -3.73
C THR A 138 -8.95 -9.37 -2.64
N ILE A 139 -8.01 -8.42 -2.78
CA ILE A 139 -6.94 -8.17 -1.80
C ILE A 139 -7.11 -6.80 -1.14
N THR A 140 -6.42 -6.59 -0.01
CA THR A 140 -6.55 -5.36 0.79
C THR A 140 -5.42 -4.35 0.53
N GLU A 141 -4.36 -4.84 -0.09
CA GLU A 141 -3.15 -4.14 -0.46
C GLU A 141 -3.39 -3.26 -1.68
N ASP A 142 -2.84 -2.05 -1.66
CA ASP A 142 -2.57 -1.34 -2.92
C ASP A 142 -1.46 -2.09 -3.66
N PHE A 143 -1.52 -2.15 -4.98
CA PHE A 143 -0.53 -2.89 -5.76
C PHE A 143 -0.11 -2.10 -6.99
N VAL A 144 1.18 -2.17 -7.30
CA VAL A 144 1.85 -1.38 -8.33
C VAL A 144 2.75 -2.29 -9.16
N PHE A 145 2.58 -2.26 -10.48
CA PHE A 145 3.39 -2.96 -11.45
C PHE A 145 4.55 -2.08 -11.91
N LEU A 146 5.76 -2.48 -11.56
CA LEU A 146 7.02 -1.83 -11.91
C LEU A 146 7.70 -2.65 -13.00
N ILE A 147 7.61 -2.18 -14.24
CA ILE A 147 8.15 -2.86 -15.41
C ILE A 147 9.44 -2.18 -15.84
N LYS A 148 10.51 -2.96 -16.01
CA LYS A 148 11.78 -2.45 -16.48
C LYS A 148 11.68 -2.05 -17.94
N ASN A 149 12.09 -0.83 -18.24
CA ASN A 149 12.13 -0.31 -19.58
C ASN A 149 13.49 -0.61 -20.21
N ASN A 150 13.58 -1.69 -20.97
CA ASN A 150 14.83 -2.12 -21.61
C ASN A 150 15.06 -1.45 -22.98
N ASN A 151 14.17 -0.56 -23.41
CA ASN A 151 14.33 0.16 -24.67
C ASN A 151 15.21 1.39 -24.45
N ASP A 152 16.44 1.34 -24.96
CA ASP A 152 17.41 2.44 -24.84
C ASP A 152 16.97 3.73 -25.55
N SER A 153 16.02 3.65 -26.50
CA SER A 153 15.44 4.81 -27.19
C SER A 153 14.23 5.41 -26.48
N SER A 154 13.83 4.87 -25.33
CA SER A 154 12.72 5.42 -24.56
C SER A 154 13.13 6.65 -23.74
N VAL A 155 12.15 7.41 -23.25
CA VAL A 155 12.39 8.59 -22.38
C VAL A 155 13.11 8.21 -21.07
N TYR A 156 12.98 6.96 -20.62
CA TYR A 156 13.53 6.46 -19.34
C TYR A 156 14.23 5.11 -19.54
N PRO A 157 15.40 5.08 -20.20
CA PRO A 157 16.09 3.83 -20.51
C PRO A 157 16.61 3.17 -19.22
N ASN A 158 16.50 1.84 -19.15
CA ASN A 158 16.95 1.00 -18.05
C ASN A 158 16.31 1.28 -16.67
N GLU A 159 15.25 2.09 -16.61
CA GLU A 159 14.51 2.38 -15.39
C GLU A 159 13.29 1.46 -15.22
N TYR A 160 12.90 1.22 -13.97
CA TYR A 160 11.59 0.63 -13.68
C TYR A 160 10.54 1.74 -13.71
N VAL A 161 9.45 1.48 -14.41
CA VAL A 161 8.35 2.45 -14.61
C VAL A 161 7.08 1.89 -14.00
N HIS A 162 6.30 2.74 -13.32
CA HIS A 162 4.97 2.39 -12.85
C HIS A 162 4.02 2.25 -14.05
N ARG A 163 3.72 1.01 -14.44
CA ARG A 163 2.92 0.70 -15.64
C ARG A 163 1.50 0.22 -15.34
N GLY A 164 1.14 0.03 -14.08
CA GLY A 164 -0.26 -0.22 -13.70
C GLY A 164 -0.40 -0.52 -12.23
N GLY A 165 -1.64 -0.71 -11.78
CA GLY A 165 -1.93 -1.02 -10.39
C GLY A 165 -3.31 -0.58 -9.95
N ALA A 166 -3.59 -0.81 -8.66
CA ALA A 166 -4.68 -0.16 -7.96
C ALA A 166 -4.18 0.45 -6.64
N ILE A 167 -4.42 1.75 -6.47
CA ILE A 167 -3.98 2.55 -5.31
C ILE A 167 -5.20 3.23 -4.70
N CYS A 168 -5.76 2.64 -3.65
CA CYS A 168 -6.96 3.14 -2.97
C CYS A 168 -6.64 3.89 -1.67
N ALA A 169 -5.43 3.77 -1.14
CA ALA A 169 -5.03 4.37 0.13
C ALA A 169 -3.63 5.02 0.03
N PRO A 170 -3.38 5.98 -0.88
CA PRO A 170 -2.05 6.53 -1.12
C PRO A 170 -1.49 7.32 0.06
N GLY A 171 -0.20 7.13 0.36
CA GLY A 171 0.51 7.81 1.42
C GLY A 171 1.12 9.16 1.02
N GLY A 172 0.28 10.12 0.61
CA GLY A 172 0.71 11.51 0.37
C GLY A 172 1.17 11.86 -1.05
N LEU A 173 1.15 10.90 -1.98
CA LEU A 173 1.33 11.13 -3.42
C LEU A 173 0.01 10.92 -4.14
N ASP A 174 -0.27 11.74 -5.15
CA ASP A 174 -1.39 11.50 -6.05
C ASP A 174 -1.01 10.37 -7.01
N SER A 175 -1.85 9.34 -7.10
CA SER A 175 -1.63 8.18 -7.96
C SER A 175 -1.57 8.56 -9.43
N THR A 176 -2.34 9.58 -9.83
CA THR A 176 -2.35 10.13 -11.20
C THR A 176 -1.02 10.81 -11.53
N ASP A 177 -0.44 11.53 -10.57
CA ASP A 177 0.83 12.23 -10.73
C ASP A 177 2.03 11.28 -10.82
N ILE A 178 1.91 10.04 -10.35
CA ILE A 178 3.01 9.06 -10.35
C ILE A 178 2.82 7.93 -11.37
N PHE A 179 1.69 7.88 -12.06
CA PHE A 179 1.44 6.89 -13.09
C PHE A 179 2.33 7.12 -14.32
N ASN A 180 2.80 6.03 -14.93
CA ASN A 180 3.68 6.02 -16.10
C ASN A 180 5.01 6.77 -15.93
N LYS A 181 5.44 7.01 -14.68
CA LYS A 181 6.72 7.64 -14.35
C LYS A 181 7.76 6.62 -13.89
N PRO A 182 9.05 6.89 -14.16
CA PRO A 182 10.12 6.06 -13.66
C PRO A 182 10.26 6.23 -12.15
N ILE A 183 10.83 5.23 -11.48
CA ILE A 183 11.02 5.26 -10.04
C ILE A 183 11.86 6.48 -9.61
N SER A 184 12.85 6.92 -10.40
CA SER A 184 13.63 8.12 -10.11
C SER A 184 12.78 9.37 -9.99
N THR A 185 11.91 9.65 -10.95
CA THR A 185 11.00 10.81 -10.93
C THR A 185 9.99 10.71 -9.79
N ILE A 186 9.46 9.52 -9.50
CA ILE A 186 8.51 9.34 -8.39
C ILE A 186 9.17 9.70 -7.04
N HIS A 187 10.46 9.43 -6.89
CA HIS A 187 11.20 9.64 -5.64
C HIS A 187 12.03 10.93 -5.62
N GLU A 188 12.01 11.74 -6.68
CA GLU A 188 12.67 13.05 -6.71
C GLU A 188 12.37 13.92 -5.48
N PRO A 189 11.13 13.97 -4.94
CA PRO A 189 10.83 14.77 -3.76
C PRO A 189 11.50 14.28 -2.46
N VAL A 190 12.07 13.06 -2.43
CA VAL A 190 12.68 12.47 -1.24
C VAL A 190 14.09 13.05 -1.03
N PRO A 191 14.36 13.74 0.10
CA PRO A 191 15.68 14.31 0.36
C PRO A 191 16.79 13.27 0.33
N GLY A 192 17.87 13.60 -0.39
CA GLY A 192 19.02 12.71 -0.55
C GLY A 192 18.78 11.49 -1.45
N TYR A 193 17.67 11.41 -2.19
CA TYR A 193 17.35 10.27 -3.06
C TYR A 193 18.46 9.95 -4.07
N PHE A 194 18.79 10.91 -4.95
CA PHE A 194 19.79 10.71 -6.00
C PHE A 194 21.17 10.39 -5.42
N ALA A 195 21.57 11.10 -4.36
CA ALA A 195 22.89 10.95 -3.76
C ALA A 195 23.06 9.67 -2.93
N ARG A 196 22.00 9.17 -2.27
CA ARG A 196 22.13 8.11 -1.24
C ARG A 196 21.31 6.85 -1.51
N LEU A 197 20.18 6.95 -2.22
CA LEU A 197 19.24 5.83 -2.37
C LEU A 197 19.18 5.24 -3.77
N GLN A 198 19.22 6.07 -4.82
CA GLN A 198 18.94 5.65 -6.20
C GLN A 198 19.75 4.43 -6.62
N ILE A 199 21.08 4.45 -6.44
CA ILE A 199 21.96 3.33 -6.81
C ILE A 199 21.57 2.05 -6.06
N SER A 200 21.35 2.14 -4.75
CA SER A 200 21.01 0.98 -3.91
C SER A 200 19.65 0.38 -4.32
N MET A 201 18.69 1.24 -4.64
CA MET A 201 17.34 0.85 -5.00
C MET A 201 17.27 0.26 -6.41
N ASN A 202 17.99 0.82 -7.38
CA ASN A 202 18.11 0.25 -8.72
C ASN A 202 18.73 -1.16 -8.66
N LYS A 203 19.84 -1.32 -7.91
CA LYS A 203 20.45 -2.64 -7.68
C LYS A 203 19.50 -3.61 -7.00
N PHE A 204 18.72 -3.14 -6.02
CA PHE A 204 17.72 -3.96 -5.35
C PHE A 204 16.66 -4.48 -6.34
N PHE A 205 16.06 -3.58 -7.12
CA PHE A 205 15.04 -3.97 -8.08
C PHE A 205 15.61 -4.90 -9.14
N ASP A 206 16.81 -4.67 -9.66
CA ASP A 206 17.44 -5.58 -10.62
C ASP A 206 17.67 -6.98 -10.05
N ARG A 207 18.09 -7.09 -8.79
CA ARG A 207 18.44 -8.36 -8.15
C ARG A 207 17.25 -9.13 -7.57
N LEU A 208 16.07 -8.52 -7.43
CA LEU A 208 14.90 -9.17 -6.82
C LEU A 208 14.55 -10.47 -7.57
N LYS A 209 14.52 -11.63 -6.91
CA LYS A 209 14.21 -12.90 -7.59
C LYS A 209 12.73 -13.26 -7.40
N PRO A 210 12.10 -14.03 -8.30
CA PRO A 210 10.72 -14.49 -8.10
C PRO A 210 10.47 -15.30 -6.83
N SER A 211 11.52 -15.92 -6.27
CA SER A 211 11.49 -16.63 -5.00
C SER A 211 11.79 -15.73 -3.79
N SER A 212 12.07 -14.45 -4.00
CA SER A 212 12.37 -13.49 -2.94
C SER A 212 11.12 -12.68 -2.58
N TYR A 213 10.78 -12.72 -1.29
CA TYR A 213 9.71 -11.95 -0.69
C TYR A 213 10.34 -10.97 0.27
N ILE A 214 10.22 -9.67 -0.02
CA ILE A 214 10.89 -8.63 0.75
C ILE A 214 9.83 -7.71 1.34
N VAL A 215 10.06 -7.24 2.55
CA VAL A 215 9.19 -6.27 3.23
C VAL A 215 10.00 -5.16 3.86
N ARG A 216 9.42 -3.97 3.89
CA ARG A 216 9.84 -2.87 4.76
C ARG A 216 8.61 -2.20 5.35
N ASN A 217 8.83 -1.34 6.33
CA ASN A 217 7.79 -0.46 6.84
C ASN A 217 8.13 0.99 6.56
N ASN A 218 7.10 1.77 6.23
CA ASN A 218 7.14 3.23 6.26
C ASN A 218 6.05 3.70 7.24
N TRP A 219 6.23 4.88 7.82
CA TRP A 219 5.25 5.43 8.76
C TRP A 219 5.22 6.96 8.73
N PHE A 220 4.07 7.50 9.11
CA PHE A 220 3.83 8.93 9.31
C PHE A 220 2.55 9.15 10.13
N ILE A 221 2.34 10.37 10.62
CA ILE A 221 1.09 10.77 11.26
C ILE A 221 0.08 11.22 10.21
N GLN A 222 -1.14 10.70 10.30
CA GLN A 222 -2.26 11.02 9.44
C GLN A 222 -3.40 11.65 10.24
N ILE A 223 -3.93 12.76 9.75
CA ILE A 223 -5.03 13.50 10.40
C ILE A 223 -6.25 13.42 9.50
N ALA A 224 -7.39 12.98 10.04
CA ALA A 224 -8.59 12.74 9.23
C ALA A 224 -9.13 14.00 8.54
N LYS A 225 -8.80 15.20 9.05
CA LYS A 225 -9.26 16.50 8.52
C LYS A 225 -8.30 17.20 7.55
N ILE A 226 -7.26 16.52 7.05
CA ILE A 226 -6.41 17.09 6.00
C ILE A 226 -6.77 16.46 4.64
N PRO A 227 -7.40 17.23 3.73
CA PRO A 227 -8.08 16.73 2.55
C PRO A 227 -7.10 16.34 1.45
N ARG A 228 -6.80 15.05 1.38
CA ARG A 228 -6.55 14.31 0.13
C ARG A 228 -6.92 12.85 0.33
N PHE A 229 -6.72 12.36 1.55
CA PHE A 229 -7.00 10.98 1.95
C PHE A 229 -8.51 10.64 2.08
N PHE A 230 -9.38 11.65 2.11
CA PHE A 230 -10.85 11.51 2.16
C PHE A 230 -11.57 11.98 0.88
N TYR A 231 -10.86 12.19 -0.23
CA TYR A 231 -11.52 12.50 -1.50
C TYR A 231 -12.41 11.34 -1.99
N PHE A 232 -12.11 10.10 -1.60
CA PHE A 232 -12.85 8.92 -2.07
C PHE A 232 -13.91 8.36 -1.12
N ILE A 233 -13.96 8.79 0.15
CA ILE A 233 -14.98 8.36 1.12
C ILE A 233 -16.03 9.46 1.40
N SER A 234 -15.81 10.69 0.91
CA SER A 234 -16.75 11.82 1.09
C SER A 234 -17.70 12.05 -0.09
N TYR A 235 -18.01 11.03 -0.90
CA TYR A 235 -19.10 11.10 -1.88
C TYR A 235 -20.47 10.86 -1.23
N THR A 236 -20.80 11.70 -0.24
CA THR A 236 -22.16 11.89 0.30
C THR A 236 -22.44 13.36 0.66
N ASP A 237 -21.60 14.33 0.29
CA ASP A 237 -21.89 15.75 0.52
C ASP A 237 -21.90 16.52 -0.82
N PRO A 238 -23.04 17.09 -1.26
CA PRO A 238 -23.18 17.66 -2.61
C PRO A 238 -22.45 18.98 -2.88
N GLU A 239 -21.72 19.56 -1.91
CA GLU A 239 -21.40 21.00 -1.95
C GLU A 239 -19.94 21.42 -2.16
N HIS A 240 -19.01 20.52 -2.53
CA HIS A 240 -17.59 20.91 -2.65
C HIS A 240 -17.00 20.69 -4.05
N GLU A 241 -16.86 21.83 -4.75
CA GLU A 241 -16.27 21.95 -6.08
C GLU A 241 -14.81 21.46 -6.15
N MET A 242 -14.54 20.81 -7.27
CA MET A 242 -13.30 20.14 -7.63
C MET A 242 -12.29 21.16 -8.17
N SER A 243 -11.31 21.58 -7.37
CA SER A 243 -10.15 22.31 -7.89
C SER A 243 -8.90 21.44 -7.89
N SER A 244 -8.51 21.01 -9.09
CA SER A 244 -7.18 20.50 -9.39
C SER A 244 -6.22 21.68 -9.49
N LYS A 245 -5.13 21.66 -8.72
CA LYS A 245 -3.83 22.31 -8.99
C LYS A 245 -2.87 22.13 -7.81
N THR A 246 -1.76 21.44 -8.10
CA THR A 246 -0.39 21.70 -7.61
C THR A 246 -0.11 21.69 -6.09
N ILE A 247 1.00 21.01 -5.73
CA ILE A 247 1.86 21.18 -4.52
C ILE A 247 1.15 21.79 -3.30
N GLN A 248 0.87 20.94 -2.31
CA GLN A 248 0.41 21.27 -0.95
C GLN A 248 0.32 22.78 -0.67
N PRO A 249 -0.87 23.41 -0.73
CA PRO A 249 -1.04 24.72 -0.12
C PRO A 249 -0.61 24.60 1.34
N ARG A 250 0.31 25.48 1.77
CA ARG A 250 0.90 25.55 3.12
C ARG A 250 -0.11 25.11 4.19
N GLN A 251 0.00 23.86 4.65
CA GLN A 251 -0.83 23.40 5.76
C GLN A 251 -0.50 24.25 6.97
N LYS A 252 -1.52 24.86 7.57
CA LYS A 252 -1.39 25.62 8.82
C LYS A 252 -0.79 24.73 9.90
N ILE A 253 0.13 25.26 10.68
CA ILE A 253 0.65 24.59 11.88
C ILE A 253 -0.55 24.18 12.74
N LEU A 254 -0.58 22.92 13.16
CA LEU A 254 -1.68 22.39 13.95
C LEU A 254 -1.64 22.97 15.36
N ASN A 255 -2.79 23.42 15.84
CA ASN A 255 -2.94 23.88 17.20
C ASN A 255 -3.55 22.76 18.06
N PRO A 256 -2.83 22.25 19.08
CA PRO A 256 -3.31 21.15 19.93
C PRO A 256 -4.62 21.47 20.65
N ALA A 257 -4.93 22.75 20.91
CA ALA A 257 -6.21 23.16 21.49
C ALA A 257 -7.42 22.95 20.57
N THR A 258 -7.20 22.73 19.27
CA THR A 258 -8.27 22.62 18.25
C THR A 258 -8.31 21.27 17.55
N VAL A 259 -7.29 20.42 17.76
CA VAL A 259 -7.18 19.11 17.12
C VAL A 259 -7.97 18.07 17.90
N ASP A 260 -8.89 17.39 17.23
CA ASP A 260 -9.54 16.19 17.75
C ASP A 260 -8.61 14.99 17.59
N PHE A 261 -7.91 14.61 18.67
CA PHE A 261 -6.95 13.50 18.65
C PHE A 261 -7.58 12.11 18.43
N ASN A 262 -8.91 11.97 18.54
CA ASN A 262 -9.60 10.76 18.08
C ASN A 262 -9.57 10.61 16.55
N LYS A 263 -9.23 11.69 15.84
CA LYS A 263 -9.09 11.76 14.38
C LYS A 263 -7.64 11.89 13.94
N VAL A 264 -6.69 11.61 14.82
CA VAL A 264 -5.26 11.55 14.50
C VAL A 264 -4.80 10.11 14.63
N PHE A 265 -4.14 9.63 13.59
CA PHE A 265 -3.76 8.24 13.43
C PHE A 265 -2.27 8.13 13.18
N PHE A 266 -1.64 7.18 13.84
CA PHE A 266 -0.37 6.65 13.40
C PHE A 266 -0.62 5.70 12.22
N ARG A 267 -0.12 6.08 11.05
CA ARG A 267 -0.23 5.28 9.85
C ARG A 267 1.07 4.52 9.61
N THR A 268 0.96 3.22 9.37
CA THR A 268 2.06 2.37 8.90
C THR A 268 1.72 1.72 7.58
N GLU A 269 2.69 1.71 6.68
CA GLU A 269 2.64 1.00 5.42
C GLU A 269 3.57 -0.22 5.51
N LYS A 270 3.01 -1.42 5.38
CA LYS A 270 3.78 -2.64 5.12
C LYS A 270 3.97 -2.73 3.61
N GLN A 271 5.13 -2.29 3.14
CA GLN A 271 5.50 -2.30 1.74
C GLN A 271 6.22 -3.62 1.44
N MET A 272 5.64 -4.42 0.54
CA MET A 272 6.13 -5.74 0.16
C MET A 272 6.55 -5.71 -1.29
N PHE A 273 7.70 -6.32 -1.58
CA PHE A 273 8.25 -6.43 -2.92
C PHE A 273 8.35 -7.90 -3.31
N ILE A 274 7.74 -8.23 -4.44
CA ILE A 274 7.86 -9.54 -5.07
C ILE A 274 8.19 -9.35 -6.55
N ARG A 275 8.71 -10.40 -7.18
CA ARG A 275 8.87 -10.46 -8.64
C ARG A 275 7.98 -11.56 -9.20
N LEU A 276 7.19 -11.24 -10.21
CA LEU A 276 6.35 -12.24 -10.87
C LEU A 276 7.23 -13.26 -11.62
N PRO A 277 6.95 -14.58 -11.53
CA PRO A 277 7.82 -15.60 -12.08
C PRO A 277 7.92 -15.62 -13.60
N LYS A 278 6.84 -15.38 -14.34
CA LYS A 278 6.79 -15.43 -15.80
C LYS A 278 7.19 -14.09 -16.43
N THR A 279 6.46 -13.03 -16.12
CA THR A 279 6.70 -11.70 -16.72
C THR A 279 7.89 -10.97 -16.13
N ARG A 280 8.43 -11.44 -15.00
CA ARG A 280 9.56 -10.81 -14.27
C ARG A 280 9.27 -9.40 -13.77
N THR A 281 8.01 -8.98 -13.81
CA THR A 281 7.56 -7.67 -13.31
C THR A 281 7.77 -7.57 -11.81
N ASN A 282 8.31 -6.43 -11.38
CA ASN A 282 8.40 -6.10 -9.97
C ASN A 282 7.05 -5.61 -9.48
N MET A 283 6.58 -6.17 -8.38
CA MET A 283 5.39 -5.70 -7.69
C MET A 283 5.81 -4.94 -6.44
N LEU A 284 5.22 -3.77 -6.23
CA LEU A 284 5.13 -3.15 -4.93
C LEU A 284 3.69 -3.35 -4.42
N LEU A 285 3.54 -4.02 -3.29
CA LEU A 285 2.29 -4.18 -2.58
C LEU A 285 2.34 -3.34 -1.29
N VAL A 286 1.29 -2.62 -0.96
CA VAL A 286 1.25 -1.75 0.22
C VAL A 286 0.01 -2.07 1.04
N LYS A 287 0.19 -2.75 2.18
CA LYS A 287 -0.87 -2.88 3.18
C LYS A 287 -0.79 -1.71 4.16
N THR A 288 -1.88 -0.95 4.23
CA THR A 288 -2.01 0.19 5.15
C THR A 288 -2.61 -0.25 6.48
N TYR A 289 -1.98 0.18 7.57
CA TYR A 289 -2.48 0.06 8.93
C TYR A 289 -2.64 1.46 9.52
N VAL A 290 -3.77 1.71 10.17
CA VAL A 290 -4.05 2.95 10.89
C VAL A 290 -4.36 2.62 12.34
N THR A 291 -3.62 3.22 13.26
CA THR A 291 -3.85 3.10 14.71
C THR A 291 -4.18 4.48 15.26
N PRO A 292 -5.31 4.69 15.96
CA PRO A 292 -5.56 5.95 16.66
C PRO A 292 -4.42 6.32 17.60
N LEU A 293 -4.03 7.59 17.67
CA LEU A 293 -3.02 8.02 18.64
C LEU A 293 -3.46 7.76 20.09
N THR A 294 -4.77 7.82 20.35
CA THR A 294 -5.36 7.46 21.64
C THR A 294 -5.03 6.03 22.05
N THR A 295 -4.98 5.08 21.10
CA THR A 295 -4.56 3.69 21.36
C THR A 295 -3.08 3.62 21.73
N ILE A 296 -2.21 4.32 20.99
CA ILE A 296 -0.76 4.34 21.26
C ILE A 296 -0.47 4.90 22.67
N ARG A 297 -1.15 6.00 23.03
CA ARG A 297 -1.00 6.63 24.35
C ARG A 297 -1.61 5.79 25.47
N ASN A 298 -2.89 5.46 25.37
CA ASN A 298 -3.67 4.97 26.52
C ASN A 298 -3.65 3.45 26.67
N GLN A 299 -3.47 2.69 25.58
CA GLN A 299 -3.55 1.22 25.61
C GLN A 299 -2.16 0.59 25.50
N GLU A 300 -1.29 1.15 24.66
CA GLU A 300 0.04 0.59 24.42
C GLU A 300 1.13 1.24 25.29
N ASN A 301 0.86 2.42 25.86
CA ASN A 301 1.82 3.18 26.66
C ASN A 301 3.14 3.48 25.92
N LEU A 302 3.05 3.77 24.62
CA LEU A 302 4.21 4.04 23.74
C LEU A 302 4.31 5.53 23.34
N GLY A 303 3.68 6.43 24.11
CA GLY A 303 3.67 7.87 23.83
C GLY A 303 5.08 8.46 23.78
N GLN A 304 5.89 8.18 24.80
CA GLN A 304 7.26 8.69 24.88
C GLN A 304 8.15 8.13 23.75
N ASP A 305 8.04 6.84 23.42
CA ASP A 305 8.80 6.24 22.32
C ASP A 305 8.48 6.89 20.97
N LEU A 306 7.20 7.25 20.75
CA LEU A 306 6.79 7.95 19.55
C LEU A 306 7.29 9.40 19.55
N CYS A 307 7.28 10.11 20.68
CA CYS A 307 7.88 11.43 20.82
C CYS A 307 9.37 11.41 20.48
N ASP A 308 10.11 10.47 21.05
CA ASP A 308 11.54 10.29 20.79
C ASP A 308 11.82 10.04 19.30
N ALA A 309 10.98 9.24 18.65
CA ALA A 309 11.11 8.97 17.23
C ALA A 309 10.76 10.18 16.35
N ILE A 310 9.82 11.04 16.78
CA ILE A 310 9.51 12.31 16.11
C ILE A 310 10.71 13.27 16.20
N ASP A 311 11.34 13.36 17.37
CA ASP A 311 12.54 14.19 17.59
C ASP A 311 13.77 13.66 16.84
N GLY A 312 13.80 12.35 16.59
CA GLY A 312 14.78 11.69 15.73
C GLY A 312 14.72 12.11 14.25
N ILE A 313 13.59 12.65 13.77
CA ILE A 313 13.44 13.12 12.39
C ILE A 313 13.98 14.55 12.29
N LYS A 314 15.17 14.70 11.69
CA LYS A 314 15.96 15.93 11.65
C LYS A 314 16.31 16.35 10.22
N GLY A 315 16.66 17.61 10.01
CA GLY A 315 17.13 18.13 8.71
C GLY A 315 16.07 18.04 7.60
N GLU A 316 16.49 17.95 6.35
CA GLU A 316 15.60 18.00 5.17
C GLU A 316 14.46 16.94 5.19
N ILE A 317 14.70 15.77 5.82
CA ILE A 317 13.66 14.74 5.91
C ILE A 317 12.52 15.14 6.87
N ARG A 318 12.80 16.02 7.84
CA ARG A 318 11.82 16.61 8.74
C ARG A 318 10.86 17.52 7.98
N ASP A 319 11.42 18.36 7.10
CA ASP A 319 10.66 19.23 6.21
C ASP A 319 9.80 18.41 5.24
N TYR A 320 10.39 17.39 4.61
CA TYR A 320 9.70 16.49 3.70
C TYR A 320 8.52 15.75 4.36
N LYS A 321 8.71 15.25 5.59
CA LYS A 321 7.64 14.62 6.38
C LYS A 321 6.68 15.63 7.02
N GLY A 322 6.93 16.93 6.84
CA GLY A 322 6.13 18.03 7.36
C GLY A 322 6.08 18.07 8.89
N VAL A 323 7.09 17.54 9.58
CA VAL A 323 7.06 17.35 11.05
C VAL A 323 6.86 18.67 11.76
N ASP A 324 7.41 19.78 11.29
CA ASP A 324 7.22 21.09 11.94
C ASP A 324 5.76 21.58 11.95
N ARG A 325 4.90 20.98 11.12
CA ARG A 325 3.48 21.31 11.08
C ARG A 325 2.65 20.56 12.11
N TRP A 326 3.07 19.35 12.49
CA TRP A 326 2.27 18.44 13.32
C TRP A 326 3.00 17.87 14.54
N GLY A 327 4.33 17.92 14.57
CA GLY A 327 5.19 17.28 15.56
C GLY A 327 4.91 17.77 16.98
N GLU A 328 5.03 19.07 17.24
CA GLU A 328 4.76 19.63 18.58
C GLU A 328 3.31 19.40 19.03
N CYS A 329 2.34 19.56 18.11
CA CYS A 329 0.94 19.28 18.40
C CYS A 329 0.72 17.82 18.83
N VAL A 330 1.29 16.86 18.09
CA VAL A 330 1.19 15.43 18.40
C VAL A 330 1.90 15.10 19.70
N LYS A 331 3.13 15.58 19.89
CA LYS A 331 3.91 15.35 21.12
C LYS A 331 3.25 15.93 22.36
N SER A 332 2.56 17.07 22.25
CA SER A 332 1.84 17.65 23.39
C SER A 332 0.64 16.82 23.86
N TYR A 333 0.12 15.94 22.99
CA TYR A 333 -0.98 15.04 23.32
C TYR A 333 -0.51 13.68 23.83
N LEU A 334 0.56 13.14 23.26
CA LEU A 334 1.16 11.86 23.65
C LEU A 334 1.69 11.94 25.08
#